data_AF-A0A059LNK0-F1
#
_entry.id   AF-A0A059LNK0-F1
#
_cell.length_a   1.000
_cell.length_b   1.000
_cell.length_c   1.000
_cell.angle_alpha   90.00
_cell.angle_beta   90.00
_cell.angle_gamma   90.00
#
_symmetry.space_group_name_H-M   'P 1'
#
loop_
_entity.id
_entity.type
_entity.pdbx_description
1 polymer ?
#
loop_
_entity_poly.entity_id
_entity_poly.type
_entity_poly.pdbx_seq_one_letter_code
_entity_poly.pdbx_strand_id
1 'polypeptide(L)'
;MEELGISVLESALEGPLAPTHRRDLRVGTFHDAELVQSYSLRGYEGRVTPDPVEVAAVKFEKLSAVEEGIRSRPDDFTQWIRAEGSLLHWFRKREL
;
A
#
# COMPACT_ATOMS: atom_id res chain seq x y z
N MET A 1 13.52 4.75 -1.27
CA MET A 1 14.65 5.22 -0.45
C MET A 1 14.16 5.90 0.82
N GLU A 2 13.09 6.70 0.79
CA GLU A 2 12.58 7.46 1.95
C GLU A 2 12.08 6.56 3.11
N GLU A 3 10.84 6.07 3.09
CA GLU A 3 10.28 5.40 4.29
C GLU A 3 10.91 4.04 4.65
N LEU A 4 11.11 3.17 3.65
CA LEU A 4 11.50 1.76 3.88
C LEU A 4 12.99 1.46 3.61
N GLY A 5 13.75 2.46 3.17
CA GLY A 5 15.17 2.29 2.80
C GLY A 5 15.41 1.30 1.65
N ILE A 6 14.40 1.02 0.83
CA ILE A 6 14.53 0.13 -0.35
C ILE A 6 14.86 0.92 -1.62
N SER A 7 15.64 0.28 -2.50
CA SER A 7 15.96 0.77 -3.84
C SER A 7 15.38 -0.17 -4.88
N VAL A 8 14.55 0.37 -5.78
CA VAL A 8 13.75 -0.41 -6.73
C VAL A 8 13.85 0.27 -8.08
N LEU A 9 14.11 -0.51 -9.13
CA LEU A 9 14.03 -0.03 -10.50
C LEU A 9 12.56 0.02 -10.92
N GLU A 10 12.17 1.02 -11.71
CA GLU A 10 10.81 1.14 -12.22
C GLU A 10 10.36 -0.12 -12.97
N SER A 11 11.27 -0.76 -13.71
CA SER A 11 11.03 -2.02 -14.42
C SER A 11 10.70 -3.22 -13.52
N ALA A 12 10.93 -3.11 -12.20
CA ALA A 12 10.56 -4.13 -11.22
C ALA A 12 9.15 -3.93 -10.65
N LEU A 13 8.47 -2.84 -11.00
CA LEU A 13 7.12 -2.52 -10.55
C LEU A 13 6.07 -3.08 -11.53
N GLU A 14 5.06 -3.74 -10.98
CA GLU A 14 3.85 -4.15 -11.69
C GLU A 14 2.77 -3.08 -11.54
N GLY A 15 2.30 -2.51 -12.63
CA GLY A 15 1.20 -1.53 -12.60
C GLY A 15 1.24 -0.53 -13.76
N PRO A 16 0.47 0.57 -13.65
CA PRO A 16 -0.40 0.90 -12.51
C PRO A 16 -1.54 -0.12 -12.34
N LEU A 17 -1.85 -0.46 -11.09
CA LEU A 17 -2.81 -1.51 -10.73
C LEU A 17 -4.28 -1.07 -10.91
N ALA A 18 -4.50 0.22 -11.03
CA ALA A 18 -5.78 0.85 -11.35
C ALA A 18 -5.51 2.16 -12.13
N PRO A 19 -6.50 2.69 -12.88
CA PRO A 19 -6.38 4.02 -13.46
C PRO A 19 -6.07 5.06 -12.37
N THR A 20 -5.29 6.09 -12.75
CA THR A 20 -5.06 7.26 -11.91
C THR A 20 -6.40 7.83 -11.47
N HIS A 21 -6.60 8.00 -10.17
CA HIS A 21 -7.85 8.48 -9.62
C HIS A 21 -7.58 9.54 -8.56
N ARG A 22 -8.56 10.42 -8.35
CA ARG A 22 -8.49 11.42 -7.30
C ARG A 22 -8.83 10.78 -5.96
N ARG A 23 -8.04 11.11 -4.94
CA ARG A 23 -8.35 10.89 -3.54
C ARG A 23 -8.63 12.21 -2.84
N ASP A 24 -9.47 12.13 -1.81
CA ASP A 24 -9.89 13.26 -1.00
C ASP A 24 -9.97 12.75 0.45
N LEU A 25 -9.05 13.22 1.29
CA LEU A 25 -8.94 12.88 2.70
C LEU A 25 -9.29 14.12 3.53
N ARG A 26 -10.24 13.96 4.45
CA ARG A 26 -10.68 15.04 5.36
C ARG A 26 -10.61 14.57 6.80
N VAL A 27 -9.77 15.22 7.59
CA VAL A 27 -9.57 14.90 9.02
C VAL A 27 -9.56 16.21 9.81
N GLY A 28 -10.67 16.51 10.51
CA GLY A 28 -10.82 17.80 11.21
C GLY A 28 -10.76 18.98 10.23
N THR A 29 -9.79 19.88 10.43
CA THR A 29 -9.53 21.02 9.53
C THR A 29 -8.54 20.70 8.41
N PHE A 30 -7.93 19.50 8.42
CA PHE A 30 -7.02 19.05 7.39
C PHE A 30 -7.81 18.51 6.20
N HIS A 31 -7.46 18.98 5.00
CA HIS A 31 -8.01 18.51 3.73
C HIS A 31 -6.86 18.28 2.77
N ASP A 32 -6.75 17.05 2.30
CA ASP A 32 -5.79 16.64 1.29
C ASP A 32 -6.52 16.04 0.09
N ALA A 33 -6.06 16.39 -1.10
CA ALA A 33 -6.68 15.98 -2.36
C ALA A 33 -5.64 15.79 -3.46
N GLU A 34 -5.41 14.54 -3.84
CA GLU A 34 -4.30 14.16 -4.70
C GLU A 34 -4.76 13.24 -5.84
N LEU A 35 -3.96 13.19 -6.91
CA LEU A 35 -4.07 12.16 -7.94
C LEU A 35 -3.09 11.05 -7.62
N VAL A 36 -3.57 9.81 -7.47
CA VAL A 36 -2.76 8.68 -7.01
C VAL A 36 -2.66 7.58 -8.05
N GLN A 37 -1.51 6.90 -8.07
CA GLN A 37 -1.24 5.69 -8.85
C GLN A 37 -0.64 4.62 -7.94
N SER A 38 -1.20 3.41 -7.99
CA SER A 38 -0.75 2.29 -7.16
C SER A 38 0.02 1.28 -8.00
N TYR A 39 1.15 0.80 -7.49
CA TYR A 39 2.02 -0.21 -8.12
C TYR A 39 2.27 -1.36 -7.13
N SER A 40 2.65 -2.52 -7.66
CA SER A 40 3.04 -3.69 -6.87
C SER A 40 4.52 -4.01 -7.10
N LEU A 41 5.26 -4.22 -6.02
CA LEU A 41 6.61 -4.78 -6.07
C LEU A 41 6.54 -6.21 -5.53
N ARG A 42 6.89 -7.20 -6.35
CA ARG A 42 6.91 -8.61 -5.96
C ARG A 42 8.33 -9.15 -5.89
N GLY A 43 8.53 -10.16 -5.03
CA GLY A 43 9.80 -10.88 -4.96
C GLY A 43 10.99 -10.00 -4.59
N TYR A 44 10.79 -8.95 -3.79
CA TYR A 44 11.90 -8.14 -3.31
C TYR A 44 12.76 -8.94 -2.33
N GLU A 45 14.01 -9.20 -2.70
CA GLU A 45 14.99 -9.94 -1.90
C GLU A 45 15.99 -9.05 -1.15
N GLY A 46 15.90 -7.73 -1.36
CA GLY A 46 16.80 -6.77 -0.72
C GLY A 46 16.50 -6.55 0.77
N ARG A 47 17.43 -5.89 1.46
CA ARG A 47 17.23 -5.47 2.85
C ARG A 47 16.19 -4.34 2.90
N VAL A 48 15.30 -4.40 3.89
CA VAL A 48 14.42 -3.28 4.29
C VAL A 48 15.07 -2.60 5.49
N THR A 49 15.23 -1.28 5.43
CA THR A 49 15.84 -0.46 6.49
C THR A 49 14.93 0.74 6.73
N PRO A 50 13.87 0.58 7.55
CA PRO A 50 12.87 1.62 7.74
C PRO A 50 13.46 2.85 8.42
N ASP A 51 13.03 4.03 8.01
CA ASP A 51 13.32 5.27 8.74
C ASP A 51 12.47 5.31 10.02
N PRO A 52 13.07 5.32 11.22
CA PRO A 52 12.32 5.37 12.47
C PRO A 52 11.53 6.67 12.69
N VAL A 53 11.78 7.73 11.92
CA VAL A 53 11.01 8.98 11.96
C VAL A 53 9.66 8.82 11.27
N GLU A 54 9.59 8.01 10.22
CA GLU A 54 8.38 7.83 9.39
C GLU A 54 7.67 6.50 9.67
N VAL A 55 8.44 5.44 9.97
CA VAL A 55 7.95 4.06 10.11
C VAL A 55 8.28 3.50 11.49
N ALA A 56 7.27 3.40 12.35
CA ALA A 56 7.42 2.88 13.70
C ALA A 56 7.74 1.37 13.76
N ALA A 57 7.20 0.58 12.83
CA ALA A 57 7.41 -0.86 12.78
C ALA A 57 7.11 -1.43 11.38
N VAL A 58 7.80 -2.52 11.03
CA VAL A 58 7.52 -3.30 9.80
C VAL A 58 7.21 -4.74 10.18
N LYS A 59 6.18 -5.28 9.54
CA LYS A 59 5.77 -6.69 9.68
C LYS A 59 5.58 -7.29 8.29
N PHE A 60 6.21 -8.44 8.06
CA PHE A 60 5.97 -9.25 6.87
C PHE A 60 4.84 -10.23 7.16
N GLU A 61 3.78 -10.17 6.36
CA GLU A 61 2.57 -10.96 6.57
C GLU A 61 2.06 -11.57 5.28
N LYS A 62 1.31 -12.65 5.42
CA LYS A 62 0.53 -13.17 4.29
C LYS A 62 -0.54 -12.16 3.94
N LEU A 63 -0.72 -11.90 2.65
CA LEU A 63 -1.76 -11.00 2.16
C LEU A 63 -3.13 -11.37 2.74
N SER A 64 -3.52 -12.66 2.73
CA SER A 64 -4.78 -13.13 3.30
C SER A 64 -4.99 -12.76 4.78
N ALA A 65 -3.92 -12.65 5.57
CA ALA A 65 -4.01 -12.21 6.96
C ALA A 65 -4.22 -10.68 7.06
N VAL A 66 -3.62 -9.91 6.16
CA VAL A 66 -3.86 -8.46 6.03
C VAL A 66 -5.31 -8.20 5.62
N GLU A 67 -5.82 -8.95 4.64
CA GLU A 67 -7.21 -8.89 4.19
C GLU A 67 -8.20 -9.12 5.35
N GLU A 68 -7.97 -10.17 6.12
CA GLU A 68 -8.82 -10.50 7.28
C GLU A 68 -8.69 -9.46 8.39
N GLY A 69 -7.49 -8.91 8.61
CA GLY A 69 -7.26 -7.81 9.53
C GLY A 69 -8.10 -6.59 9.16
N ILE A 70 -8.10 -6.19 7.89
CA ILE A 70 -8.88 -5.05 7.40
C ILE A 70 -10.38 -5.27 7.61
N ARG A 71 -10.90 -6.49 7.38
CA ARG A 71 -12.32 -6.81 7.59
C ARG A 71 -12.71 -6.82 9.07
N SER A 72 -11.89 -7.45 9.91
CA SER A 72 -12.22 -7.70 11.32
C SER A 72 -11.91 -6.51 12.24
N ARG A 73 -10.91 -5.70 11.89
CA ARG A 73 -10.45 -4.54 12.67
C ARG A 73 -10.10 -3.36 11.74
N PRO A 74 -11.08 -2.80 11.00
CA PRO A 74 -10.80 -1.79 9.98
C PRO A 74 -10.10 -0.54 10.53
N ASP A 75 -10.36 -0.14 11.77
CA ASP A 75 -9.78 1.08 12.34
C ASP A 75 -8.30 0.95 12.72
N ASP A 76 -7.75 -0.26 12.74
CA ASP A 76 -6.30 -0.50 12.85
C ASP A 76 -5.55 -0.12 11.55
N PHE A 77 -6.27 0.15 10.47
CA PHE A 77 -5.73 0.36 9.13
C PHE A 77 -6.05 1.75 8.59
N THR A 78 -5.11 2.30 7.81
CA THR A 78 -5.29 3.62 7.18
C THR A 78 -6.52 3.62 6.27
N GLN A 79 -7.14 4.80 6.13
CA GLN A 79 -8.24 4.97 5.16
C GLN A 79 -7.80 4.58 3.73
N TRP A 80 -6.52 4.77 3.42
CA TRP A 80 -5.90 4.41 2.14
C TRP A 80 -6.02 2.91 1.87
N ILE A 81 -5.47 2.05 2.71
CA ILE A 81 -5.48 0.60 2.45
C ILE A 81 -6.89 -0.01 2.54
N ARG A 82 -7.76 0.57 3.38
CA ARG A 82 -9.18 0.17 3.44
C ARG A 82 -9.92 0.47 2.13
N ALA A 83 -9.71 1.66 1.59
CA ALA A 83 -10.43 2.11 0.40
C ALA A 83 -9.79 1.61 -0.90
N GLU A 84 -8.48 1.44 -0.96
CA GLU A 84 -7.78 0.90 -2.12
C GLU A 84 -7.81 -0.62 -2.17
N GLY A 85 -7.82 -1.29 -1.03
CA GLY A 85 -7.79 -2.73 -0.99
C GLY A 85 -8.89 -3.41 -1.82
N SER A 86 -10.10 -2.87 -1.74
CA SER A 86 -11.25 -3.32 -2.54
C SER A 86 -11.16 -2.94 -4.02
N LEU A 87 -10.57 -1.77 -4.35
CA LEU A 87 -10.32 -1.30 -5.73
C LEU A 87 -9.19 -2.05 -6.43
N LEU A 88 -8.17 -2.49 -5.69
CA LEU A 88 -6.97 -3.15 -6.21
C LEU A 88 -7.14 -4.68 -6.36
N HIS A 89 -8.32 -5.22 -6.02
CA HIS A 89 -8.59 -6.65 -5.85
C HIS A 89 -7.39 -7.38 -5.20
N TRP A 90 -6.84 -6.75 -4.16
CA TRP A 90 -5.71 -7.18 -3.35
C TRP A 90 -4.54 -7.83 -4.12
N PHE A 91 -4.20 -7.35 -5.33
CA PHE A 91 -3.02 -7.72 -6.12
C PHE A 91 -3.12 -9.03 -6.95
N ARG A 92 -4.18 -9.21 -7.75
CA ARG A 92 -4.40 -10.41 -8.60
C ARG A 92 -3.29 -10.73 -9.62
N LYS A 93 -2.96 -12.03 -9.74
CA LYS A 93 -3.12 -12.80 -10.99
C LYS A 93 -4.36 -13.71 -10.83
N ARG A 94 -5.21 -13.81 -11.87
CA ARG A 94 -6.00 -15.04 -12.10
C ARG A 94 -5.07 -15.97 -12.88
N GLU A 95 -4.64 -17.07 -12.30
CA GLU A 95 -4.19 -18.23 -13.09
C GLU A 95 -5.40 -19.17 -13.19
N LEU A 96 -5.82 -19.42 -14.43
CA LEU A 96 -6.57 -20.62 -14.80
C LEU A 96 -5.59 -21.79 -14.86
#